data_AF-A0A0F0LEK6-F1
#
_entry.id   AF-A0A0F0LEK6-F1
#
_cell.length_a   1.000
_cell.length_b   1.000
_cell.length_c   1.000
_cell.angle_alpha   90.00
_cell.angle_beta   90.00
_cell.angle_gamma   90.00
#
_symmetry.space_group_name_H-M   'P 1'
#
loop_
_entity.id
_entity.type
_entity.pdbx_description
1 polymer ?
#
loop_
_entity_poly.entity_id
_entity_poly.type
_entity_poly.pdbx_seq_one_letter_code
_entity_poly.pdbx_strand_id
1 'polypeptide(L)'
;MSASVFASPRTSSEPMAFTIQEFIRGTAFAWIIFVLGAELAYAVDAATPVPGLVYESFNGLTGEALFWSRVGNSFLFIAPFSFVLACVLAPLGLGVGNGLRRTDNVYVHSAMFLILGAGIGLAWWVLCRFLWVDPMRPFAIGVAIAVALALPTGWNITARIALRRDARRRSLVDAGSIGFVR
;
A
#
# COMPACT_ATOMS: atom_id res chain seq x y z
N MET A 1 16.98 -27.79 -8.08
CA MET A 1 16.05 -27.36 -7.00
C MET A 1 14.84 -28.27 -7.06
N SER A 2 14.72 -29.19 -6.10
CA SER A 2 13.65 -30.19 -6.04
C SER A 2 12.30 -29.56 -5.74
N ALA A 3 11.25 -30.04 -6.41
CA ALA A 3 9.88 -29.54 -6.38
C ALA A 3 9.10 -29.80 -5.07
N SER A 4 9.75 -29.75 -3.90
CA SER A 4 9.09 -29.91 -2.59
C SER A 4 8.54 -28.60 -2.00
N VAL A 5 8.73 -27.46 -2.65
CA VAL A 5 8.81 -26.19 -1.92
C VAL A 5 7.58 -25.32 -2.18
N PHE A 6 6.91 -24.93 -1.09
CA PHE A 6 5.67 -24.14 -0.99
C PHE A 6 4.36 -24.94 -0.93
N ALA A 7 4.33 -25.96 -0.06
CA ALA A 7 3.11 -26.20 0.72
C ALA A 7 2.69 -24.86 1.39
N SER A 8 1.40 -24.54 1.39
CA SER A 8 0.91 -23.35 2.10
C SER A 8 1.34 -23.45 3.56
N PRO A 9 1.97 -22.41 4.15
CA PRO A 9 2.34 -22.44 5.57
C PRO A 9 1.10 -22.35 6.48
N ARG A 10 -0.09 -22.10 5.90
CA ARG A 10 -1.33 -21.94 6.65
C ARG A 10 -1.81 -23.28 7.17
N THR A 11 -2.03 -23.33 8.48
CA THR A 11 -2.53 -24.49 9.22
C THR A 11 -3.79 -24.09 10.01
N SER A 12 -4.43 -25.03 10.69
CA SER A 12 -5.57 -24.70 11.58
C SER A 12 -5.15 -23.82 12.77
N SER A 13 -3.90 -23.91 13.22
CA SER A 13 -3.35 -23.08 14.31
C SER A 13 -2.81 -21.74 13.81
N GLU A 14 -2.40 -21.64 12.56
CA GLU A 14 -1.92 -20.41 11.91
C GLU A 14 -2.66 -20.15 10.59
N PRO A 15 -3.96 -19.79 10.65
CA PRO A 15 -4.81 -19.64 9.47
C PRO A 15 -4.33 -18.53 8.53
N MET A 16 -3.62 -17.54 9.07
CA MET A 16 -3.13 -16.36 8.36
C MET A 16 -1.59 -16.30 8.32
N ALA A 17 -0.91 -17.46 8.32
CA ALA A 17 0.51 -17.51 8.00
C ALA A 17 0.74 -17.15 6.52
N PHE A 18 1.31 -15.97 6.26
CA PHE A 18 1.68 -15.56 4.90
C PHE A 18 3.16 -15.83 4.63
N THR A 19 3.45 -16.20 3.39
CA THR A 19 4.83 -16.36 2.90
C THR A 19 5.49 -15.01 2.66
N ILE A 20 6.82 -14.99 2.58
CA ILE A 20 7.59 -13.79 2.21
C ILE A 20 7.15 -13.26 0.83
N GLN A 21 6.88 -14.15 -0.13
CA GLN A 21 6.42 -13.74 -1.47
C GLN A 21 5.06 -13.04 -1.42
N GLU A 22 4.14 -13.53 -0.60
CA GLU A 22 2.84 -12.87 -0.37
C GLU A 22 3.05 -11.51 0.29
N PHE A 23 3.95 -11.41 1.28
CA PHE A 23 4.28 -10.13 1.89
C PHE A 23 4.86 -9.11 0.90
N ILE A 24 5.85 -9.51 0.08
CA ILE A 24 6.44 -8.65 -0.96
C ILE A 24 5.34 -8.16 -1.91
N ARG A 25 4.42 -9.06 -2.31
CA ARG A 25 3.29 -8.70 -3.16
C ARG A 25 2.33 -7.72 -2.49
N GLY A 26 2.01 -7.91 -1.20
CA GLY A 26 1.20 -6.98 -0.42
C GLY A 26 1.85 -5.60 -0.32
N THR A 27 3.17 -5.57 -0.08
CA THR A 27 3.96 -4.33 -0.05
C THR A 27 3.94 -3.64 -1.40
N ALA A 28 4.12 -4.37 -2.51
CA ALA A 28 4.04 -3.82 -3.85
C ALA A 28 2.66 -3.23 -4.18
N PHE A 29 1.57 -3.94 -3.83
CA PHE A 29 0.22 -3.40 -4.02
C PHE A 29 -0.02 -2.16 -3.17
N ALA A 30 0.38 -2.18 -1.90
CA ALA A 30 0.26 -1.01 -1.03
C ALA A 30 1.04 0.18 -1.59
N TRP A 31 2.28 -0.04 -2.06
CA TRP A 31 3.09 1.02 -2.66
C TRP A 31 2.44 1.61 -3.93
N ILE A 32 1.93 0.76 -4.83
CA ILE A 32 1.21 1.23 -6.03
C ILE A 32 -0.03 2.06 -5.64
N ILE A 33 -0.83 1.59 -4.68
CA ILE A 33 -2.02 2.32 -4.21
C ILE A 33 -1.63 3.65 -3.58
N PHE A 34 -0.55 3.66 -2.79
CA PHE A 34 -0.01 4.89 -2.20
C PHE A 34 0.40 5.89 -3.27
N VAL A 35 1.19 5.47 -4.27
CA VAL A 35 1.63 6.36 -5.36
C VAL A 35 0.43 6.95 -6.08
N LEU A 36 -0.55 6.13 -6.47
CA LEU A 36 -1.78 6.60 -7.12
C LEU A 36 -2.58 7.57 -6.23
N GLY A 37 -2.68 7.30 -4.93
CA GLY A 37 -3.36 8.17 -3.98
C GLY A 37 -2.63 9.49 -3.74
N ALA A 38 -1.29 9.46 -3.71
CA ALA A 38 -0.46 10.66 -3.57
C ALA A 38 -0.54 11.55 -4.82
N GLU A 39 -0.53 10.96 -6.02
CA GLU A 39 -0.75 11.70 -7.28
C GLU A 39 -2.15 12.32 -7.33
N LEU A 40 -3.17 11.60 -6.85
CA LEU A 40 -4.52 12.15 -6.74
C LEU A 40 -4.59 13.33 -5.75
N ALA A 41 -3.97 13.19 -4.58
CA ALA A 41 -3.87 14.26 -3.59
C ALA A 41 -3.16 15.50 -4.18
N TYR A 42 -2.12 15.26 -4.96
CA TYR A 42 -1.39 16.31 -5.66
C TYR A 42 -2.26 17.01 -6.72
N ALA A 43 -2.98 16.25 -7.54
CA ALA A 43 -3.89 16.81 -8.53
C ALA A 43 -5.00 17.66 -7.90
N VAL A 44 -5.52 17.24 -6.73
CA VAL A 44 -6.48 18.03 -5.96
C VAL A 44 -5.85 19.32 -5.44
N ASP A 45 -4.65 19.27 -4.84
CA ASP A 45 -3.93 20.48 -4.38
C ASP A 45 -3.67 21.46 -5.52
N ALA A 46 -3.28 20.95 -6.70
CA ALA A 46 -3.04 21.76 -7.89
C ALA A 46 -4.31 22.40 -8.44
N ALA A 47 -5.48 21.76 -8.28
CA ALA A 47 -6.77 22.27 -8.72
C ALA A 47 -7.41 23.24 -7.70
N THR A 48 -6.98 23.23 -6.44
CA THR A 48 -7.50 24.16 -5.43
C THR A 48 -6.90 25.56 -5.62
N PRO A 49 -7.71 26.60 -5.89
CA PRO A 49 -7.21 27.95 -6.03
C PRO A 49 -6.65 28.44 -4.69
N VAL A 50 -5.37 28.84 -4.69
CA VAL A 50 -4.75 29.46 -3.51
C VAL A 50 -5.22 30.92 -3.46
N PRO A 51 -5.96 31.35 -2.41
CA PRO A 51 -6.36 32.74 -2.26
C PRO A 51 -5.12 33.63 -2.22
N GLY A 52 -5.03 34.58 -3.17
CA GLY A 52 -3.88 35.50 -3.29
C GLY A 52 -2.91 35.23 -4.45
N LEU A 53 -3.03 34.09 -5.15
CA LEU A 53 -2.19 33.74 -6.32
C LEU A 53 -2.93 33.79 -7.67
N VAL A 54 -4.10 34.41 -7.72
CA VAL A 54 -4.96 34.44 -8.93
C VAL A 54 -4.39 35.32 -10.05
N TYR A 55 -3.32 36.10 -9.83
CA TYR A 55 -3.05 37.27 -10.68
C TYR A 55 -1.72 37.35 -11.44
N GLU A 56 -0.94 36.28 -11.51
CA GLU A 56 0.16 36.24 -12.48
C GLU A 56 0.07 34.96 -13.30
N SER A 57 -0.71 35.05 -14.37
CA SER A 57 -0.62 34.19 -15.54
C SER A 57 0.85 34.03 -15.93
N PHE A 58 1.47 32.93 -15.51
CA PHE A 58 2.85 32.58 -15.80
C PHE A 58 3.06 32.48 -17.32
N ASN A 59 3.57 33.56 -17.91
CA ASN A 59 4.42 33.63 -19.11
C ASN A 59 4.40 32.40 -20.06
N GLY A 60 3.26 32.13 -20.71
CA GLY A 60 3.19 31.33 -21.93
C GLY A 60 3.36 29.81 -21.82
N LEU A 61 3.58 29.24 -20.62
CA LEU A 61 3.41 27.80 -20.42
C LEU A 61 1.93 27.54 -20.20
N THR A 62 1.30 26.80 -21.11
CA THR A 62 -0.09 26.36 -20.93
C THR A 62 -0.22 25.66 -19.57
N GLY A 63 -1.36 25.82 -18.88
CA GLY A 63 -1.59 25.14 -17.59
C GLY A 63 -1.36 23.62 -17.66
N GLU A 64 -1.47 23.05 -18.86
CA GLU A 64 -1.08 21.70 -19.22
C GLU A 64 0.42 21.40 -19.04
N ALA A 65 1.33 22.26 -19.48
CA ALA A 65 2.77 22.06 -19.30
C ALA A 65 3.19 22.14 -17.82
N LEU A 66 2.54 23.01 -17.05
CA LEU A 66 2.72 23.07 -15.60
C LEU A 66 2.14 21.83 -14.90
N PHE A 67 1.00 21.32 -15.36
CA PHE A 67 0.43 20.07 -14.87
C PHE A 67 1.37 18.88 -15.12
N TRP A 68 1.84 18.68 -16.35
CA TRP A 68 2.71 17.56 -16.70
C TRP A 68 4.11 17.65 -16.09
N SER A 69 4.70 18.84 -16.01
CA SER A 69 6.00 19.01 -15.33
C SER A 69 5.89 18.67 -13.85
N ARG A 70 4.76 19.02 -13.22
CA ARG A 70 4.47 18.70 -11.82
C ARG A 70 4.21 17.21 -11.59
N VAL A 71 3.34 16.57 -12.39
CA VAL A 71 3.10 15.11 -12.33
C VAL A 71 4.41 14.35 -12.60
N GLY A 72 5.19 14.77 -13.59
CA GLY A 72 6.50 14.18 -13.90
C GLY A 72 7.47 14.30 -12.73
N ASN A 73 7.52 15.46 -12.07
CA ASN A 73 8.31 15.66 -10.85
C ASN A 73 7.84 14.72 -9.73
N SER A 74 6.54 14.62 -9.51
CA SER A 74 5.98 13.74 -8.48
C SER A 74 6.37 12.28 -8.71
N PHE A 75 6.31 11.75 -9.93
CA PHE A 75 6.81 10.40 -10.21
C PHE A 75 8.34 10.25 -10.02
N LEU A 76 9.13 11.25 -10.41
CA LEU A 76 10.58 11.21 -10.28
C LEU A 76 11.06 11.30 -8.82
N PHE A 77 10.25 11.86 -7.93
CA PHE A 77 10.63 12.06 -6.52
C PHE A 77 9.78 11.21 -5.56
N ILE A 78 8.45 11.28 -5.61
CA ILE A 78 7.58 10.54 -4.69
C ILE A 78 7.78 9.02 -4.84
N ALA A 79 7.80 8.50 -6.07
CA ALA A 79 7.89 7.05 -6.29
C ALA A 79 9.21 6.43 -5.76
N PRO A 80 10.42 6.92 -6.11
CA PRO A 80 11.65 6.31 -5.60
C PRO A 80 11.85 6.53 -4.09
N PHE A 81 11.53 7.71 -3.56
CA PHE A 81 11.68 7.97 -2.13
C PHE A 81 10.70 7.12 -1.30
N SER A 82 9.44 7.01 -1.74
CA SER A 82 8.45 6.14 -1.07
C SER A 82 8.78 4.66 -1.20
N PHE A 83 9.43 4.24 -2.30
CA PHE A 83 9.91 2.88 -2.44
C PHE A 83 11.00 2.55 -1.42
N VAL A 84 12.01 3.43 -1.28
CA VAL A 84 13.05 3.29 -0.26
C VAL A 84 12.43 3.25 1.15
N LEU A 85 11.49 4.14 1.44
CA LEU A 85 10.78 4.14 2.71
C LEU A 85 9.98 2.85 2.94
N ALA A 86 9.31 2.34 1.90
CA ALA A 86 8.61 1.06 1.98
C ALA A 86 9.57 -0.10 2.28
N CYS A 87 10.77 -0.12 1.69
CA CYS A 87 11.80 -1.09 2.03
C CYS A 87 12.28 -0.99 3.48
N VAL A 88 12.44 0.23 4.00
CA VAL A 88 12.86 0.48 5.39
C VAL A 88 11.76 0.07 6.40
N LEU A 89 10.49 0.31 6.05
CA LEU A 89 9.34 0.00 6.92
C LEU A 89 8.80 -1.43 6.75
N ALA A 90 9.19 -2.14 5.69
CA ALA A 90 8.78 -3.52 5.44
C ALA A 90 8.99 -4.47 6.64
N PRO A 91 10.11 -4.41 7.40
CA PRO A 91 10.28 -5.23 8.60
C PRO A 91 9.21 -5.01 9.66
N LEU A 92 8.70 -3.79 9.82
CA LEU A 92 7.61 -3.50 10.76
C LEU A 92 6.31 -4.16 10.30
N GLY A 93 5.98 -4.06 9.01
CA GLY A 93 4.82 -4.74 8.42
C GLY A 93 4.91 -6.27 8.56
N LEU A 94 6.11 -6.84 8.38
CA LEU A 94 6.38 -8.26 8.63
C LEU A 94 6.16 -8.63 10.09
N GLY A 95 6.63 -7.80 11.02
CA GLY A 95 6.43 -8.00 12.46
C GLY A 95 4.95 -8.05 12.82
N VAL A 96 4.15 -7.10 12.34
CA VAL A 96 2.69 -7.07 12.54
C VAL A 96 2.04 -8.32 11.93
N GLY A 97 2.38 -8.66 10.68
CA GLY A 97 1.85 -9.85 10.02
C GLY A 97 2.19 -11.14 10.75
N ASN A 98 3.40 -11.25 11.32
CA ASN A 98 3.84 -12.40 12.10
C ASN A 98 3.11 -12.50 13.44
N GLY A 99 2.88 -11.38 14.13
CA GLY A 99 2.13 -11.35 15.38
C GLY A 99 0.67 -11.79 15.23
N LEU A 100 0.08 -11.58 14.05
CA LEU A 100 -1.33 -11.87 13.78
C LEU A 100 -1.59 -13.23 13.11
N ARG A 101 -0.58 -14.09 12.93
CA ARG A 101 -0.74 -15.36 12.17
C ARG A 101 -1.82 -16.30 12.71
N ARG A 102 -2.07 -16.25 14.02
CA ARG A 102 -3.06 -17.06 14.74
C ARG A 102 -4.47 -16.45 14.71
N THR A 103 -4.61 -15.21 14.26
CA THR A 103 -5.89 -14.52 14.16
C THR A 103 -6.50 -14.82 12.79
N ASP A 104 -7.68 -15.42 12.78
CA ASP A 104 -8.43 -15.74 11.56
C ASP A 104 -9.22 -14.54 10.99
N ASN A 105 -9.39 -13.50 11.79
CA ASN A 105 -10.21 -12.36 11.47
C ASN A 105 -9.48 -11.33 10.58
N VAL A 106 -9.86 -11.27 9.31
CA VAL A 106 -9.32 -10.31 8.32
C VAL A 106 -9.51 -8.84 8.70
N TYR A 107 -10.56 -8.51 9.45
CA TYR A 107 -10.82 -7.14 9.90
C TYR A 107 -9.81 -6.70 10.96
N VAL A 108 -9.37 -7.60 11.83
CA VAL A 108 -8.31 -7.31 12.81
C VAL A 108 -7.00 -6.98 12.09
N HIS A 109 -6.65 -7.76 11.07
CA HIS A 109 -5.46 -7.46 10.25
C HIS A 109 -5.59 -6.10 9.56
N SER A 110 -6.74 -5.85 8.95
CA SER A 110 -7.02 -4.56 8.29
C SER A 110 -6.91 -3.39 9.26
N ALA A 111 -7.46 -3.51 10.47
CA ALA A 111 -7.36 -2.49 11.50
C ALA A 111 -5.91 -2.25 11.94
N MET A 112 -5.11 -3.30 12.12
CA MET A 112 -3.70 -3.16 12.49
C MET A 112 -2.86 -2.51 11.39
N PHE A 113 -3.08 -2.88 10.13
CA PHE A 113 -2.42 -2.21 9.00
C PHE A 113 -2.90 -0.77 8.80
N LEU A 114 -4.16 -0.47 9.11
CA LEU A 114 -4.69 0.89 9.13
C LEU A 114 -4.01 1.73 10.23
N ILE A 115 -3.86 1.19 11.44
CA ILE A 115 -3.15 1.86 12.54
C ILE A 115 -1.69 2.14 12.16
N LEU A 116 -1.00 1.14 11.59
CA LEU A 116 0.36 1.30 11.09
C LEU A 116 0.44 2.40 10.02
N GLY A 117 -0.49 2.38 9.05
CA GLY A 117 -0.54 3.37 7.97
C GLY A 117 -0.85 4.77 8.49
N ALA A 118 -1.78 4.90 9.43
CA ALA A 118 -2.11 6.16 10.09
C ALA A 118 -0.93 6.72 10.88
N GLY A 119 -0.16 5.85 11.57
CA GLY A 119 1.07 6.25 12.26
C GLY A 119 2.13 6.80 11.30
N ILE A 120 2.32 6.16 10.14
CA ILE A 120 3.23 6.64 9.09
C ILE A 120 2.72 7.96 8.49
N GLY A 121 1.42 8.08 8.24
CA GLY A 121 0.78 9.31 7.76
C GLY A 121 0.94 10.47 8.74
N LEU A 122 0.81 10.22 10.04
CA LEU A 122 1.07 11.20 11.09
C LEU A 122 2.55 11.61 11.12
N ALA A 123 3.47 10.64 11.03
CA ALA A 123 4.91 10.92 10.98
C ALA A 123 5.27 11.78 9.75
N TRP A 124 4.70 11.49 8.58
CA TRP A 124 4.83 12.31 7.38
C TRP A 124 4.31 13.74 7.62
N TRP A 125 3.10 13.87 8.18
CA TRP A 125 2.50 15.17 8.46
C TRP A 125 3.34 16.02 9.44
N VAL A 126 3.92 15.38 10.46
CA VAL A 126 4.88 16.01 11.38
C VAL A 126 6.16 16.41 10.65
N LEU A 127 6.70 15.55 9.78
CA LEU A 127 7.88 15.85 8.99
C LEU A 127 7.67 17.07 8.07
N CYS A 128 6.50 17.21 7.45
CA CYS A 128 6.16 18.39 6.65
C CYS A 128 6.38 19.69 7.43
N ARG A 129 5.99 19.73 8.73
CA ARG A 129 6.21 20.90 9.59
C ARG A 129 7.69 21.25 9.75
N PHE A 130 8.56 20.25 9.84
CA PHE A 130 10.01 20.46 9.96
C PHE A 130 10.68 20.85 8.64
N LEU A 131 10.10 20.47 7.51
CA LEU A 131 10.60 20.79 6.16
C LEU A 131 10.03 22.11 5.62
N TRP A 132 9.37 22.92 6.45
CA TRP A 132 8.67 24.15 6.05
C TRP A 132 7.61 23.94 4.96
N VAL A 133 7.04 22.74 4.87
CA VAL A 133 5.87 22.45 4.06
C VAL A 133 4.63 22.65 4.94
N ASP A 134 3.71 23.52 4.52
CA ASP A 134 2.47 23.72 5.25
C ASP A 134 1.68 22.40 5.32
N PRO A 135 1.52 21.81 6.53
CA PRO A 135 0.89 20.51 6.71
C PRO A 135 -0.63 20.56 6.54
N MET A 136 -1.22 21.76 6.46
CA MET A 136 -2.65 21.95 6.19
C MET A 136 -2.95 22.03 4.70
N ARG A 137 -1.93 21.99 3.84
CA ARG A 137 -2.15 21.90 2.40
C ARG A 137 -2.90 20.62 2.06
N PRO A 138 -3.90 20.68 1.14
CA PRO A 138 -4.61 19.50 0.64
C PRO A 138 -3.67 18.36 0.25
N PHE A 139 -2.52 18.67 -0.34
CA PHE A 139 -1.50 17.66 -0.66
C PHE A 139 -1.01 16.89 0.58
N ALA A 140 -0.60 17.58 1.64
CA ALA A 140 -0.03 16.93 2.83
C ALA A 140 -1.05 16.04 3.54
N ILE A 141 -2.29 16.52 3.66
CA ILE A 141 -3.41 15.76 4.22
C ILE A 141 -3.74 14.55 3.33
N GLY A 142 -3.83 14.75 2.02
CA GLY A 142 -4.14 13.70 1.07
C GLY A 142 -3.08 12.60 1.03
N VAL A 143 -1.79 12.93 1.13
CA VAL A 143 -0.70 11.94 1.24
C VAL A 143 -0.81 11.14 2.55
N ALA A 144 -1.13 11.78 3.67
CA ALA A 144 -1.33 11.10 4.95
C ALA A 144 -2.52 10.12 4.90
N ILE A 145 -3.62 10.51 4.24
CA ILE A 145 -4.78 9.62 4.01
C ILE A 145 -4.40 8.47 3.06
N ALA A 146 -3.69 8.78 1.98
CA ALA A 146 -3.28 7.78 0.99
C ALA A 146 -2.44 6.67 1.63
N VAL A 147 -1.45 7.01 2.47
CA VAL A 147 -0.65 5.99 3.16
C VAL A 147 -1.45 5.20 4.20
N ALA A 148 -2.37 5.86 4.92
CA ALA A 148 -3.23 5.19 5.89
C ALA A 148 -4.12 4.12 5.24
N LEU A 149 -4.63 4.39 4.04
CA LEU A 149 -5.50 3.46 3.30
C LEU A 149 -4.74 2.45 2.44
N ALA A 150 -3.54 2.79 1.97
CA ALA A 150 -2.74 1.94 1.11
C ALA A 150 -2.35 0.61 1.77
N LEU A 151 -1.91 0.64 3.03
CA LEU A 151 -1.49 -0.56 3.76
C LEU A 151 -2.63 -1.58 3.95
N PRO A 152 -3.78 -1.24 4.56
CA PRO A 152 -4.86 -2.20 4.74
C PRO A 152 -5.43 -2.68 3.39
N THR A 153 -5.45 -1.83 2.37
CA THR A 153 -5.96 -2.21 1.04
C THR A 153 -5.01 -3.19 0.35
N GLY A 154 -3.71 -2.89 0.31
CA GLY A 154 -2.70 -3.78 -0.28
C GLY A 154 -2.65 -5.14 0.42
N TRP A 155 -2.77 -5.14 1.76
CA TRP A 155 -2.89 -6.37 2.54
C TRP A 155 -4.14 -7.17 2.16
N ASN A 156 -5.31 -6.53 2.16
CA ASN A 156 -6.58 -7.20 1.86
C ASN A 156 -6.59 -7.84 0.46
N ILE A 157 -6.05 -7.15 -0.53
CA ILE A 157 -5.92 -7.68 -1.89
C ILE A 157 -5.05 -8.94 -1.88
N THR A 158 -3.87 -8.88 -1.27
CA THR A 158 -2.95 -10.02 -1.18
C THR A 158 -3.57 -11.19 -0.41
N ALA A 159 -4.17 -10.93 0.75
CA ALA A 159 -4.80 -11.95 1.58
C ALA A 159 -5.90 -12.68 0.83
N ARG A 160 -6.80 -11.94 0.15
CA ARG A 160 -7.86 -12.54 -0.67
C ARG A 160 -7.31 -13.41 -1.80
N ILE A 161 -6.23 -12.98 -2.46
CA ILE A 161 -5.66 -13.76 -3.56
C ILE A 161 -4.98 -15.03 -3.04
N ALA A 162 -4.25 -14.95 -1.94
CA ALA A 162 -3.63 -16.08 -1.28
C ALA A 162 -4.68 -17.12 -0.82
N LEU A 163 -5.73 -16.68 -0.11
CA LEU A 163 -6.80 -17.56 0.36
C LEU A 163 -7.56 -18.22 -0.79
N ARG A 164 -7.82 -17.49 -1.89
CA ARG A 164 -8.43 -18.06 -3.10
C ARG A 164 -7.54 -19.13 -3.74
N ARG A 165 -6.21 -18.93 -3.76
CA ARG A 165 -5.26 -19.92 -4.28
C ARG A 165 -5.25 -21.19 -3.42
N ASP A 166 -5.28 -21.04 -2.11
CA ASP A 166 -5.32 -22.16 -1.17
C ASP A 166 -6.62 -22.96 -1.27
N ALA A 167 -7.76 -22.27 -1.41
CA ALA A 167 -9.05 -22.93 -1.60
C ALA A 167 -9.08 -23.77 -2.89
N ARG A 168 -8.56 -23.22 -4.01
CA ARG A 168 -8.44 -23.96 -5.28
C ARG A 168 -7.52 -25.17 -5.19
N ARG A 169 -6.42 -25.07 -4.44
CA ARG A 169 -5.52 -26.21 -4.23
C ARG A 169 -6.21 -27.34 -3.46
N ARG A 170 -6.95 -27.01 -2.39
CA ARG A 170 -7.73 -27.99 -1.63
C ARG A 170 -8.76 -28.71 -2.51
N SER A 171 -9.55 -27.97 -3.30
CA SER A 171 -10.54 -28.58 -4.19
C SER A 171 -9.94 -29.54 -5.23
N LEU A 172 -8.73 -29.27 -5.71
CA LEU A 172 -8.03 -30.16 -6.66
C LEU A 172 -7.51 -31.43 -5.99
N VAL A 173 -7.01 -31.34 -4.75
CA VAL A 173 -6.58 -32.50 -3.97
C VAL A 173 -7.78 -33.39 -3.66
N ASP A 174 -8.90 -32.80 -3.23
CA ASP A 174 -10.14 -33.52 -2.94
C ASP A 174 -10.66 -34.24 -4.20
N ALA A 175 -10.68 -33.55 -5.35
CA ALA A 175 -11.08 -34.15 -6.63
C ALA A 175 -10.14 -35.29 -7.10
N GLY A 176 -8.83 -35.14 -6.91
CA GLY A 176 -7.84 -36.17 -7.26
C GLY A 176 -7.88 -37.39 -6.35
N SER A 177 -8.17 -37.19 -5.06
CA SER A 177 -8.32 -38.29 -4.09
C SER A 177 -9.53 -39.18 -4.39
N ILE A 178 -10.59 -38.61 -4.97
CA ILE A 178 -11.77 -39.35 -5.44
C ILE A 178 -11.45 -40.19 -6.68
N GLY A 179 -10.50 -39.77 -7.51
CA GLY A 179 -10.11 -40.45 -8.75
C GLY A 179 -9.19 -41.67 -8.56
N PHE A 180 -8.54 -41.80 -7.40
CA PHE A 180 -7.60 -42.90 -7.10
C PHE A 180 -8.24 -44.11 -6.39
N VAL A 181 -9.55 -44.03 -6.07
CA VAL A 181 -10.34 -45.13 -5.49
C VAL A 181 -11.20 -45.75 -6.59
N ARG A 182 -10.57 -46.40 -7.58
CA ARG A 182 -11.24 -47.30 -8.53
C ARG A 182 -10.32 -48.44 -8.93
#